data_AF-A0A959SPR7-F1
#
_entry.id   AF-A0A959SPR7-F1
#
_cell.length_a   1.000
_cell.length_b   1.000
_cell.length_c   1.000
_cell.angle_alpha   90.00
_cell.angle_beta   90.00
_cell.angle_gamma   90.00
#
_symmetry.space_group_name_H-M   'P 1'
#
loop_
_entity.id
_entity.type
_entity.pdbx_description
1 polymer ?
#
loop_
_entity_poly.entity_id
_entity_poly.type
_entity_poly.pdbx_seq_one_letter_code
_entity_poly.pdbx_strand_id
1 'polypeptide(L)'
;QQKKLRDDARLVEDSLFALSKRVPQLQALVNREMNLVNENMDQALGHLAEARANATERPRAADRQQRAMTSLNNLALMLDEALQQMQQQASGMPGTGNCNKPGGGGSSPGNSKKMQKIRSQQEALGKQLEEMRKALEKGRKPGEKPGQQNPGGMGAGMSEQLAKLAAQQAALRQEMQRMAQELNKDGSGSGNGLQKLADQMEQNEKDLVNRNLTQESIRRQQDIMTRLLEAEKAERERELDNKRESTPGQDRDHPDPARFFNYQRDKMREAELLRTVPPGLKPYYKARVDQYFDTFDRP
;
A
#
# COMPACT_ATOMS: atom_id res chain seq x y z
N GLN A 1 24.01 -27.60 -24.03
CA GLN A 1 23.42 -26.37 -23.46
C GLN A 1 22.21 -25.91 -24.28
N GLN A 2 22.35 -25.61 -25.58
CA GLN A 2 21.22 -25.24 -26.46
C GLN A 2 20.07 -26.27 -26.52
N LYS A 3 20.39 -27.57 -26.57
CA LYS A 3 19.37 -28.64 -26.48
C LYS A 3 18.61 -28.64 -25.14
N LYS A 4 19.28 -28.35 -24.02
CA LYS A 4 18.63 -28.19 -22.70
C LYS A 4 17.70 -26.97 -22.67
N LEU A 5 18.15 -25.84 -23.21
CA LEU A 5 17.33 -24.64 -23.35
C LEU A 5 16.03 -24.88 -24.13
N ARG A 6 16.10 -25.69 -25.18
CA ARG A 6 14.91 -26.12 -25.94
C ARG A 6 13.99 -27.03 -25.13
N ASP A 7 14.56 -28.01 -24.43
CA ASP A 7 13.80 -28.94 -23.60
C ASP A 7 13.11 -28.20 -22.43
N ASP A 8 13.80 -27.23 -21.83
CA ASP A 8 13.27 -26.35 -20.78
C ASP A 8 12.19 -25.40 -21.34
N ALA A 9 12.38 -24.86 -22.55
CA ALA A 9 11.40 -24.01 -23.21
C ALA A 9 10.09 -24.76 -23.53
N ARG A 10 10.16 -26.05 -23.89
CA ARG A 10 8.96 -26.91 -24.07
C ARG A 10 8.17 -27.09 -22.79
N LEU A 11 8.85 -27.27 -21.66
CA LEU A 11 8.18 -27.45 -20.36
C LEU A 11 7.49 -26.14 -19.92
N VAL A 12 8.12 -25.00 -20.22
CA VAL A 12 7.55 -23.67 -20.03
C VAL A 12 6.39 -23.43 -21.01
N GLU A 13 6.48 -23.90 -22.27
CA GLU A 13 5.43 -23.80 -23.28
C GLU A 13 4.11 -24.43 -22.83
N ASP A 14 4.16 -25.68 -22.36
CA ASP A 14 2.95 -26.37 -21.88
C ASP A 14 2.31 -25.64 -20.69
N SER A 15 3.14 -25.08 -19.81
CA SER A 15 2.72 -24.31 -18.65
C SER A 15 2.05 -22.98 -19.06
N LEU A 16 2.64 -22.27 -20.02
CA LEU A 16 2.13 -21.00 -20.54
C LEU A 16 0.90 -21.20 -21.42
N PHE A 17 0.82 -22.30 -22.16
CA PHE A 17 -0.35 -22.67 -22.95
C PHE A 17 -1.53 -23.07 -22.06
N ALA A 18 -1.27 -23.79 -20.95
CA ALA A 18 -2.28 -24.06 -19.94
C ALA A 18 -2.79 -22.77 -19.29
N LEU A 19 -1.91 -21.80 -19.04
CA LEU A 19 -2.27 -20.48 -18.51
C LEU A 19 -3.09 -19.66 -19.53
N SER A 20 -2.70 -19.68 -20.80
CA SER A 20 -3.36 -18.94 -21.86
C SER A 20 -4.80 -19.42 -22.13
N LYS A 21 -5.08 -20.70 -21.90
CA LYS A 21 -6.45 -21.26 -21.90
C LYS A 21 -7.33 -20.74 -20.75
N ARG A 22 -6.72 -20.37 -19.62
CA ARG A 22 -7.45 -19.87 -18.43
C ARG A 22 -7.67 -18.37 -18.46
N VAL A 23 -6.80 -17.63 -19.17
CA VAL A 23 -6.88 -16.17 -19.31
C VAL A 23 -7.03 -15.81 -20.79
N PRO A 24 -8.27 -15.68 -21.31
CA PRO A 24 -8.53 -15.48 -22.74
C PRO A 24 -7.81 -14.27 -23.35
N GLN A 25 -7.57 -13.24 -22.54
CA GLN A 25 -6.89 -12.00 -22.96
C GLN A 25 -5.40 -12.22 -23.30
N LEU A 26 -4.77 -13.26 -22.75
CA LEU A 26 -3.35 -13.57 -22.99
C LEU A 26 -3.14 -14.53 -24.16
N GLN A 27 -4.20 -15.18 -24.65
CA GLN A 27 -4.09 -16.31 -25.58
C GLN A 27 -3.40 -15.96 -26.90
N ALA A 28 -3.83 -14.90 -27.58
CA ALA A 28 -3.29 -14.53 -28.89
C ALA A 28 -1.83 -14.10 -28.82
N LEU A 29 -1.45 -13.41 -27.74
CA LEU A 29 -0.11 -12.85 -27.57
C LEU A 29 0.89 -13.89 -27.09
N VAL A 30 0.52 -14.75 -26.13
CA VAL A 30 1.34 -15.88 -25.67
C VAL A 30 1.62 -16.84 -26.82
N ASN A 31 0.61 -17.21 -27.60
CA ASN A 31 0.80 -18.11 -28.74
C ASN A 31 1.72 -17.50 -29.81
N ARG A 32 1.60 -16.19 -30.07
CA ARG A 32 2.46 -15.50 -31.04
C ARG A 32 3.92 -15.50 -30.60
N GLU A 33 4.21 -15.06 -29.37
CA GLU A 33 5.58 -15.00 -28.88
C GLU A 33 6.20 -16.39 -28.73
N MET A 34 5.40 -17.39 -28.31
CA MET A 34 5.92 -18.76 -28.18
C MET A 34 6.27 -19.39 -29.53
N ASN A 35 5.47 -19.12 -30.56
CA ASN A 35 5.80 -19.52 -31.93
C ASN A 35 7.11 -18.86 -32.40
N LEU A 36 7.30 -17.56 -32.12
CA LEU A 36 8.54 -16.84 -32.46
C LEU A 36 9.75 -17.39 -31.70
N VAL A 37 9.59 -17.76 -30.43
CA VAL A 37 10.64 -18.42 -29.63
C VAL A 37 11.02 -19.76 -30.26
N ASN A 38 10.03 -20.60 -30.59
CA ASN A 38 10.25 -21.92 -31.17
C ASN A 38 10.89 -21.85 -32.56
N GLU A 39 10.38 -20.99 -33.45
CA GLU A 39 10.94 -20.80 -34.80
C GLU A 39 12.40 -20.32 -34.76
N ASN A 40 12.70 -19.31 -33.92
CA ASN A 40 14.05 -18.79 -33.82
C ASN A 40 15.00 -19.78 -33.13
N MET A 41 14.54 -20.56 -32.14
CA MET A 41 15.37 -21.61 -31.53
C MET A 41 15.65 -22.76 -32.49
N ASP A 42 14.67 -23.21 -33.28
CA ASP A 42 14.86 -24.28 -34.26
C ASP A 42 15.82 -23.84 -35.37
N GLN A 43 15.69 -22.60 -35.86
CA GLN A 43 16.63 -22.03 -36.83
C GLN A 43 18.03 -21.84 -36.24
N ALA A 44 18.13 -21.40 -34.98
CA ALA A 44 19.41 -21.30 -34.28
C ALA A 44 20.11 -22.67 -34.18
N LEU A 45 19.36 -23.74 -33.87
CA LEU A 45 19.90 -25.09 -33.81
C LEU A 45 20.33 -25.61 -35.17
N GLY A 46 19.59 -25.30 -36.24
CA GLY A 46 19.99 -25.60 -37.62
C GLY A 46 21.32 -24.94 -37.99
N HIS A 47 21.42 -23.62 -37.80
CA HIS A 47 22.67 -22.88 -38.03
C HIS A 47 23.82 -23.36 -37.14
N LEU A 48 23.57 -23.77 -35.88
CA LEU A 48 24.59 -24.35 -35.02
C LEU A 48 25.06 -25.74 -35.46
N ALA A 49 24.16 -26.55 -36.01
CA ALA A 49 24.51 -27.86 -36.55
C ALA A 49 25.42 -27.71 -37.77
N GLU A 50 25.11 -26.76 -38.66
CA GLU A 50 25.91 -26.42 -39.84
C GLU A 50 27.19 -25.65 -39.49
N ALA A 51 27.22 -24.92 -38.37
CA ALA A 51 28.38 -24.19 -37.90
C ALA A 51 29.61 -25.06 -37.58
N ARG A 52 29.44 -26.39 -37.49
CA ARG A 52 30.56 -27.34 -37.43
C ARG A 52 31.27 -27.48 -38.78
N ALA A 53 30.55 -27.35 -39.89
CA ALA A 53 31.07 -27.46 -41.24
C ALA A 53 31.37 -26.10 -41.88
N ASN A 54 30.62 -25.04 -41.51
CA ASN A 54 30.76 -23.70 -42.07
C ASN A 54 30.72 -22.62 -40.97
N ALA A 55 31.87 -21.97 -40.71
CA ALA A 55 31.99 -20.96 -39.66
C ALA A 55 31.10 -19.72 -39.86
N THR A 56 30.63 -19.44 -41.08
CA THR A 56 29.75 -18.30 -41.38
C THR A 56 28.32 -18.45 -40.83
N GLU A 57 27.92 -19.66 -40.43
CA GLU A 57 26.60 -19.91 -39.82
C GLU A 57 26.55 -19.55 -38.32
N ARG A 58 27.70 -19.40 -37.64
CA ARG A 58 27.76 -18.98 -36.23
C ARG A 58 27.07 -17.63 -35.95
N PRO A 59 27.32 -16.55 -36.71
CA PRO A 59 26.63 -15.28 -36.47
C PRO A 59 25.12 -15.37 -36.73
N ARG A 60 24.68 -16.21 -37.68
CA ARG A 60 23.25 -16.44 -37.94
C ARG A 60 22.58 -17.19 -36.79
N ALA A 61 23.25 -18.20 -36.23
CA ALA A 61 22.81 -18.86 -35.01
C ALA A 61 22.68 -17.89 -33.82
N ALA A 62 23.65 -16.97 -33.67
CA ALA A 62 23.63 -15.97 -32.61
C ALA A 62 22.48 -14.96 -32.77
N ASP A 63 22.22 -14.47 -33.98
CA ASP A 63 21.08 -13.58 -34.26
C ASP A 63 19.74 -14.25 -33.92
N ARG A 64 19.57 -15.50 -34.34
CA ARG A 64 18.37 -16.28 -34.02
C ARG A 64 18.21 -16.53 -32.52
N GLN A 65 19.29 -16.82 -31.81
CA GLN A 65 19.25 -16.92 -30.34
C GLN A 65 18.85 -15.59 -29.69
N GLN A 66 19.38 -14.47 -30.17
CA GLN A 66 19.05 -13.17 -29.62
C GLN A 66 17.56 -12.84 -29.82
N ARG A 67 16.99 -13.16 -30.99
CA ARG A 67 15.55 -13.00 -31.26
C ARG A 67 14.69 -13.88 -30.36
N ALA A 68 15.08 -15.14 -30.14
CA ALA A 68 14.39 -16.02 -29.20
C ALA A 68 14.43 -15.45 -27.76
N MET A 69 15.57 -14.90 -27.33
CA MET A 69 15.69 -14.23 -26.02
C MET A 69 14.83 -12.96 -25.94
N THR A 70 14.70 -12.20 -27.03
CA THR A 70 13.79 -11.04 -27.08
C THR A 70 12.33 -11.46 -26.91
N SER A 71 11.86 -12.49 -27.63
CA SER A 71 10.50 -12.99 -27.47
C SER A 71 10.24 -13.61 -26.10
N LEU A 72 11.23 -14.28 -25.49
CA LEU A 72 11.16 -14.73 -24.10
C LEU A 72 11.03 -13.57 -23.10
N ASN A 73 11.78 -12.49 -23.30
CA ASN A 73 11.68 -11.30 -22.46
C ASN A 73 10.33 -10.60 -22.62
N ASN A 74 9.79 -10.53 -23.85
CA ASN A 74 8.45 -9.99 -24.10
C ASN A 74 7.37 -10.84 -23.41
N LEU A 75 7.51 -12.17 -23.45
CA LEU A 75 6.65 -13.10 -22.70
C LEU A 75 6.73 -12.87 -21.19
N ALA A 76 7.94 -12.73 -20.64
CA ALA A 76 8.14 -12.48 -19.22
C ALA A 76 7.52 -11.14 -18.78
N LEU A 77 7.69 -10.08 -19.58
CA LEU A 77 7.10 -8.77 -19.31
C LEU A 77 5.56 -8.83 -19.32
N MET A 78 4.98 -9.52 -20.31
CA MET A 78 3.52 -9.69 -20.39
C MET A 78 2.97 -10.47 -19.19
N LEU A 79 3.67 -11.53 -18.77
CA LEU A 79 3.25 -12.34 -17.63
C LEU A 79 3.33 -11.52 -16.33
N ASP A 80 4.33 -10.66 -16.19
CA ASP A 80 4.43 -9.74 -15.05
C ASP A 80 3.30 -8.70 -15.05
N GLU A 81 3.01 -8.09 -16.20
CA GLU A 81 1.89 -7.15 -16.35
C GLU A 81 0.53 -7.82 -16.05
N ALA A 82 0.32 -9.02 -16.57
CA ALA A 82 -0.90 -9.80 -16.32
C ALA A 82 -1.02 -10.19 -14.85
N LEU A 83 0.07 -10.59 -14.20
CA LEU A 83 0.09 -10.96 -12.78
C LEU A 83 -0.16 -9.72 -11.90
N GLN A 84 0.42 -8.57 -12.25
CA GLN A 84 0.14 -7.29 -11.59
C GLN A 84 -1.32 -6.87 -11.77
N GLN A 85 -1.90 -7.02 -12.96
CA GLN A 85 -3.31 -6.73 -13.22
C GLN A 85 -4.22 -7.66 -12.42
N MET A 86 -3.90 -8.95 -12.36
CA MET A 86 -4.68 -9.94 -11.63
C MET A 86 -4.56 -9.75 -10.10
N GLN A 87 -3.40 -9.33 -9.59
CA GLN A 87 -3.20 -9.01 -8.17
C GLN A 87 -3.92 -7.71 -7.76
N GLN A 88 -4.03 -6.75 -8.68
CA GLN A 88 -4.87 -5.56 -8.52
C GLN A 88 -6.37 -5.93 -8.51
N GLN A 89 -6.78 -6.90 -9.34
CA GLN A 89 -8.18 -7.34 -9.42
C GLN A 89 -8.59 -8.25 -8.25
N ALA A 90 -7.71 -9.15 -7.80
CA ALA A 90 -7.90 -9.97 -6.60
C ALA A 90 -7.91 -9.13 -5.30
N SER A 91 -7.28 -7.96 -5.32
CA SER A 91 -7.34 -6.98 -4.24
C SER A 91 -8.67 -6.23 -4.15
N GLY A 92 -9.55 -6.40 -5.15
CA GLY A 92 -10.84 -5.72 -5.28
C GLY A 92 -12.07 -6.65 -5.29
N MET A 93 -11.95 -7.89 -4.80
CA MET A 93 -13.11 -8.78 -4.61
C MET A 93 -13.59 -8.71 -3.13
N PRO A 94 -14.51 -7.78 -2.77
CA PRO A 94 -15.32 -7.97 -1.58
C PRO A 94 -16.23 -9.18 -1.83
N GLY A 95 -16.33 -10.04 -0.83
CA GLY A 95 -17.21 -11.21 -0.88
C GLY A 95 -18.62 -10.81 -1.32
N THR A 96 -19.19 -11.62 -2.20
CA THR A 96 -20.57 -11.55 -2.67
C THR A 96 -21.53 -11.71 -1.50
N GLY A 97 -21.85 -10.59 -0.85
CA GLY A 97 -22.96 -10.44 0.08
C GLY A 97 -23.80 -9.26 -0.38
N ASN A 98 -24.89 -9.54 -1.09
CA ASN A 98 -25.88 -8.57 -1.54
C ASN A 98 -26.38 -7.74 -0.34
N CYS A 99 -25.99 -6.47 -0.25
CA CYS A 99 -26.67 -5.49 0.59
C CYS A 99 -26.90 -4.21 -0.21
N ASN A 100 -28.12 -4.05 -0.70
CA ASN A 100 -28.58 -2.80 -1.29
C ASN A 100 -28.78 -1.78 -0.18
N LYS A 101 -27.87 -0.81 -0.05
CA LYS A 101 -28.19 0.47 0.57
C LYS A 101 -27.45 1.61 -0.13
N PRO A 102 -28.16 2.63 -0.64
CA PRO A 102 -27.56 3.78 -1.30
C PRO A 102 -27.05 4.78 -0.25
N GLY A 103 -25.83 5.28 -0.44
CA GLY A 103 -25.32 6.47 0.24
C GLY A 103 -24.16 6.22 1.20
N GLY A 104 -23.01 6.87 0.92
CA GLY A 104 -21.90 7.03 1.86
C GLY A 104 -20.54 6.87 1.17
N GLY A 105 -19.92 7.99 0.78
CA GLY A 105 -18.57 8.05 0.22
C GLY A 105 -17.50 7.73 1.26
N GLY A 106 -17.32 6.43 1.55
CA GLY A 106 -16.21 5.92 2.35
C GLY A 106 -14.99 5.66 1.48
N SER A 107 -13.84 6.18 1.90
CA SER A 107 -12.52 6.01 1.29
C SER A 107 -12.27 4.57 0.90
N SER A 108 -11.86 4.35 -0.36
CA SER A 108 -11.66 3.01 -0.91
C SER A 108 -10.53 2.28 -0.18
N PRO A 109 -10.70 1.00 0.21
CA PRO A 109 -9.66 0.12 0.79
C PRO A 109 -8.47 -0.19 -0.16
N GLY A 110 -8.33 0.58 -1.24
CA GLY A 110 -7.25 0.48 -2.22
C GLY A 110 -6.10 1.44 -1.96
N ASN A 111 -6.27 2.49 -1.15
CA ASN A 111 -5.24 3.52 -0.97
C ASN A 111 -4.06 3.04 -0.12
N SER A 112 -4.28 2.22 0.93
CA SER A 112 -3.18 1.64 1.68
C SER A 112 -2.30 0.71 0.80
N LYS A 113 -2.92 -0.12 -0.04
CA LYS A 113 -2.19 -1.01 -0.96
C LYS A 113 -1.40 -0.22 -2.01
N LYS A 114 -1.98 0.83 -2.59
CA LYS A 114 -1.28 1.73 -3.52
C LYS A 114 -0.10 2.42 -2.82
N MET A 115 -0.28 2.91 -1.59
CA MET A 115 0.81 3.52 -0.81
C MET A 115 1.95 2.54 -0.54
N GLN A 116 1.63 1.30 -0.20
CA GLN A 116 2.62 0.25 0.00
C GLN A 116 3.43 -0.02 -1.27
N LYS A 117 2.78 -0.02 -2.44
CA LYS A 117 3.45 -0.17 -3.75
C LYS A 117 4.38 1.02 -4.03
N ILE A 118 3.89 2.25 -3.88
CA ILE A 118 4.69 3.48 -4.07
C ILE A 118 5.90 3.46 -3.14
N ARG A 119 5.72 3.08 -1.87
CA ARG A 119 6.83 2.93 -0.92
C ARG A 119 7.87 1.92 -1.40
N SER A 120 7.44 0.73 -1.82
CA SER A 120 8.35 -0.32 -2.27
C SER A 120 9.19 0.11 -3.48
N GLN A 121 8.57 0.84 -4.41
CA GLN A 121 9.23 1.40 -5.59
C GLN A 121 10.19 2.55 -5.19
N GLN A 122 9.78 3.40 -4.25
CA GLN A 122 10.64 4.47 -3.71
C GLN A 122 11.87 3.93 -2.98
N GLU A 123 11.73 2.81 -2.26
CA GLU A 123 12.83 2.14 -1.57
C GLU A 123 13.82 1.54 -2.58
N ALA A 124 13.32 0.90 -3.64
CA ALA A 124 14.14 0.36 -4.71
C ALA A 124 14.94 1.47 -5.41
N LEU A 125 14.29 2.60 -5.72
CA LEU A 125 14.96 3.80 -6.26
C LEU A 125 16.03 4.34 -5.31
N GLY A 126 15.73 4.40 -4.01
CA GLY A 126 16.70 4.84 -3.00
C GLY A 126 17.96 3.97 -2.97
N LYS A 127 17.80 2.64 -3.04
CA LYS A 127 18.92 1.68 -3.09
C LYS A 127 19.74 1.86 -4.38
N GLN A 128 19.09 1.99 -5.53
CA GLN A 128 19.77 2.22 -6.80
C GLN A 128 20.55 3.53 -6.81
N LEU A 129 19.99 4.60 -6.24
CA LEU A 129 20.67 5.89 -6.09
C LEU A 129 21.89 5.80 -5.16
N GLU A 130 21.79 5.03 -4.08
CA GLU A 130 22.90 4.83 -3.14
C GLU A 130 24.03 4.00 -3.75
N GLU A 131 23.71 2.93 -4.48
CA GLU A 131 24.69 2.13 -5.23
C GLU A 131 25.39 2.97 -6.30
N MET A 132 24.62 3.76 -7.04
CA MET A 132 25.10 4.71 -8.03
C MET A 132 26.06 5.74 -7.43
N ARG A 133 25.71 6.30 -6.26
CA ARG A 133 26.59 7.20 -5.53
C ARG A 133 27.89 6.52 -5.09
N LYS A 134 27.81 5.30 -4.55
CA LYS A 134 28.99 4.51 -4.15
C LYS A 134 29.88 4.20 -5.34
N ALA A 135 29.30 3.92 -6.52
CA ALA A 135 30.05 3.74 -7.76
C ALA A 135 30.75 5.04 -8.19
N LEU A 136 30.08 6.18 -8.03
CA LEU A 136 30.64 7.50 -8.32
C LEU A 136 31.78 7.87 -7.36
N GLU A 137 31.63 7.56 -6.08
CA GLU A 137 32.67 7.78 -5.05
C GLU A 137 33.86 6.83 -5.25
N LYS A 138 33.65 5.55 -5.62
CA LYS A 138 34.74 4.60 -5.92
C LYS A 138 35.46 4.89 -7.23
N GLY A 139 34.81 5.55 -8.19
CA GLY A 139 35.43 6.02 -9.43
C GLY A 139 36.30 7.27 -9.28
N ARG A 140 36.17 8.01 -8.17
CA ARG A 140 37.05 9.14 -7.84
C ARG A 140 38.35 8.62 -7.22
N LYS A 141 39.45 8.68 -7.97
CA LYS A 141 40.78 8.52 -7.39
C LYS A 141 41.00 9.58 -6.29
N PRO A 142 41.71 9.28 -5.19
CA PRO A 142 41.97 10.26 -4.14
C PRO A 142 42.87 11.37 -4.68
N GLY A 143 42.35 12.58 -4.88
CA GLY A 143 43.17 13.73 -5.29
C GLY A 143 42.45 14.87 -6.03
N GLU A 144 41.28 14.64 -6.63
CA GLU A 144 40.57 15.70 -7.35
C GLU A 144 39.58 16.45 -6.45
N LYS A 145 39.76 17.78 -6.37
CA LYS A 145 38.97 18.69 -5.54
C LYS A 145 37.48 18.66 -5.94
N PRO A 146 36.55 18.75 -4.97
CA PRO A 146 35.12 18.83 -5.24
C PRO A 146 34.80 20.20 -5.85
N GLY A 147 34.56 20.24 -7.17
CA GLY A 147 34.10 21.47 -7.84
C GLY A 147 34.46 21.60 -9.31
N GLN A 148 35.36 20.76 -9.84
CA GLN A 148 35.76 20.81 -11.24
C GLN A 148 35.31 19.54 -11.97
N GLN A 149 33.99 19.36 -12.11
CA GLN A 149 33.43 18.34 -12.99
C GLN A 149 33.09 18.96 -14.34
N ASN A 150 33.93 18.65 -15.33
CA ASN A 150 33.55 18.78 -16.73
C ASN A 150 32.24 17.97 -16.97
N PRO A 151 31.17 18.57 -17.52
CA PRO A 151 29.91 17.89 -17.82
C PRO A 151 30.01 16.70 -18.81
N GLY A 152 31.19 16.48 -19.40
CA GLY A 152 31.45 15.46 -20.43
C GLY A 152 32.11 14.16 -19.95
N GLY A 153 32.39 13.99 -18.64
CA GLY A 153 33.16 12.84 -18.13
C GLY A 153 32.34 11.64 -17.62
N MET A 154 31.02 11.78 -17.45
CA MET A 154 30.14 10.65 -17.12
C MET A 154 29.85 9.87 -18.40
N GLY A 155 30.41 8.67 -18.53
CA GLY A 155 30.18 7.80 -19.70
C GLY A 155 28.69 7.64 -20.01
N ALA A 156 28.37 7.56 -21.31
CA ALA A 156 26.99 7.57 -21.83
C ALA A 156 26.02 6.61 -21.11
N GLY A 157 26.50 5.45 -20.63
CA GLY A 157 25.70 4.49 -19.88
C GLY A 157 25.16 5.01 -18.53
N MET A 158 25.86 5.95 -17.89
CA MET A 158 25.42 6.50 -16.61
C MET A 158 24.33 7.56 -16.76
N SER A 159 24.39 8.33 -17.85
CA SER A 159 23.32 9.28 -18.18
C SER A 159 22.02 8.55 -18.53
N GLU A 160 22.11 7.39 -19.17
CA GLU A 160 20.93 6.59 -19.49
C GLU A 160 20.29 5.99 -18.22
N GLN A 161 21.10 5.51 -17.28
CA GLN A 161 20.62 5.03 -15.98
C GLN A 161 19.96 6.15 -15.15
N LEU A 162 20.57 7.33 -15.10
CA LEU A 162 19.98 8.51 -14.43
C LEU A 162 18.66 8.93 -15.08
N ALA A 163 18.57 8.93 -16.41
CA ALA A 163 17.34 9.25 -17.11
C ALA A 163 16.22 8.23 -16.82
N LYS A 164 16.56 6.93 -16.74
CA LYS A 164 15.61 5.88 -16.34
C LYS A 164 15.12 6.07 -14.90
N LEU A 165 16.02 6.41 -13.96
CA LEU A 165 15.66 6.69 -12.57
C LEU A 165 14.77 7.93 -12.45
N ALA A 166 15.09 9.01 -13.17
CA ALA A 166 14.26 10.20 -13.21
C ALA A 166 12.86 9.92 -13.77
N ALA A 167 12.76 9.12 -14.85
CA ALA A 167 11.48 8.70 -15.41
C ALA A 167 10.65 7.87 -14.42
N GLN A 168 11.28 6.94 -13.69
CA GLN A 168 10.62 6.17 -12.65
C GLN A 168 10.13 7.07 -11.50
N GLN A 169 10.95 8.03 -11.07
CA GLN A 169 10.57 9.00 -10.04
C GLN A 169 9.43 9.91 -10.50
N ALA A 170 9.40 10.32 -11.76
CA ALA A 170 8.32 11.11 -12.35
C ALA A 170 7.00 10.34 -12.37
N ALA A 171 7.03 9.04 -12.69
CA ALA A 171 5.85 8.18 -12.63
C ALA A 171 5.29 8.08 -11.21
N LEU A 172 6.16 7.87 -10.21
CA LEU A 172 5.76 7.84 -8.79
C LEU A 172 5.17 9.17 -8.33
N ARG A 173 5.78 10.29 -8.75
CA ARG A 173 5.27 11.64 -8.46
C ARG A 173 3.85 11.83 -9.00
N GLN A 174 3.59 11.39 -10.24
CA GLN A 174 2.25 11.46 -10.84
C GLN A 174 1.24 10.60 -10.09
N GLU A 175 1.61 9.37 -9.69
CA GLU A 175 0.74 8.51 -8.89
C GLU A 175 0.41 9.14 -7.52
N MET A 176 1.39 9.72 -6.85
CA MET A 176 1.16 10.43 -5.59
C MET A 176 0.29 11.67 -5.76
N GLN A 177 0.45 12.45 -6.83
CA GLN A 177 -0.40 13.61 -7.09
C GLN A 177 -1.86 13.19 -7.32
N ARG A 178 -2.09 12.09 -8.04
CA ARG A 178 -3.44 11.52 -8.21
C ARG A 178 -4.02 11.10 -6.87
N MET A 179 -3.22 10.45 -6.02
CA MET A 179 -3.66 10.04 -4.69
C MET A 179 -3.94 11.23 -3.78
N ALA A 180 -3.11 12.27 -3.81
CA ALA A 180 -3.32 13.51 -3.08
C ALA A 180 -4.64 14.17 -3.49
N GLN A 181 -4.95 14.17 -4.79
CA GLN A 181 -6.24 14.65 -5.30
C GLN A 181 -7.40 13.78 -4.80
N GLU A 182 -7.28 12.45 -4.87
CA GLU A 182 -8.30 11.52 -4.35
C GLU A 182 -8.60 11.74 -2.87
N LEU A 183 -7.56 11.92 -2.06
CA LEU A 183 -7.65 12.18 -0.61
C LEU A 183 -8.09 13.60 -0.25
N ASN A 184 -8.10 14.53 -1.20
CA ASN A 184 -8.60 15.89 -1.00
C ASN A 184 -10.03 16.07 -1.55
N LYS A 185 -10.61 15.07 -2.23
CA LYS A 185 -12.00 15.15 -2.76
C LYS A 185 -13.06 15.33 -1.68
N ASP A 186 -12.78 14.85 -0.47
CA ASP A 186 -13.64 14.97 0.70
C ASP A 186 -13.48 16.32 1.43
N GLY A 187 -12.59 17.20 0.96
CA GLY A 187 -12.30 18.49 1.58
C GLY A 187 -11.52 18.39 2.91
N SER A 188 -11.07 17.20 3.31
CA SER A 188 -10.38 16.95 4.58
C SER A 188 -8.97 17.55 4.64
N GLY A 189 -8.40 17.90 3.48
CA GLY A 189 -7.00 18.35 3.37
C GLY A 189 -5.98 17.23 3.60
N SER A 190 -6.43 15.97 3.67
CA SER A 190 -5.58 14.80 3.91
C SER A 190 -4.49 14.60 2.85
N GLY A 191 -4.77 14.99 1.61
CA GLY A 191 -3.83 14.91 0.50
C GLY A 191 -2.70 15.94 0.53
N ASN A 192 -2.78 16.97 1.39
CA ASN A 192 -1.80 18.06 1.43
C ASN A 192 -0.39 17.56 1.80
N GLY A 193 -0.29 16.52 2.64
CA GLY A 193 0.99 15.89 2.97
C GLY A 193 1.63 15.22 1.76
N LEU A 194 0.84 14.49 0.96
CA LEU A 194 1.28 13.84 -0.27
C LEU A 194 1.66 14.84 -1.36
N GLN A 195 0.94 15.96 -1.44
CA GLN A 195 1.28 17.05 -2.37
C GLN A 195 2.69 17.60 -2.09
N LYS A 196 3.01 17.90 -0.82
CA LYS A 196 4.36 18.35 -0.41
C LYS A 196 5.43 17.31 -0.73
N LEU A 197 5.09 16.03 -0.58
CA LEU A 197 5.98 14.91 -0.88
C LEU A 197 6.25 14.82 -2.39
N ALA A 198 5.23 15.07 -3.23
CA ALA A 198 5.37 15.15 -4.68
C ALA A 198 6.27 16.32 -5.11
N ASP A 199 6.18 17.47 -4.42
CA ASP A 199 7.05 18.62 -4.69
C ASP A 199 8.53 18.31 -4.33
N GLN A 200 8.77 17.59 -3.22
CA GLN A 200 10.11 17.11 -2.86
C GLN A 200 10.64 16.11 -3.89
N MET A 201 9.78 15.21 -4.41
CA MET A 201 10.16 14.29 -5.50
C MET A 201 10.53 15.04 -6.78
N GLU A 202 9.82 16.11 -7.13
CA GLU A 202 10.13 16.93 -8.31
C GLU A 202 11.51 17.60 -8.19
N GLN A 203 11.87 18.07 -6.98
CA GLN A 203 13.19 18.64 -6.75
C GLN A 203 14.29 17.59 -6.92
N ASN A 204 14.08 16.37 -6.40
CA ASN A 204 15.00 15.26 -6.64
C ASN A 204 15.07 14.88 -8.12
N GLU A 205 13.96 14.87 -8.86
CA GLU A 205 13.92 14.62 -10.30
C GLU A 205 14.79 15.65 -11.07
N LYS A 206 14.67 16.94 -10.72
CA LYS A 206 15.52 18.00 -11.30
C LYS A 206 17.00 17.78 -10.99
N ASP A 207 17.32 17.38 -9.77
CA ASP A 207 18.70 17.06 -9.38
C ASP A 207 19.24 15.87 -10.20
N LEU A 208 18.44 14.84 -10.44
CA LEU A 208 18.82 13.66 -11.25
C LEU A 208 19.02 14.00 -12.73
N VAL A 209 18.09 14.75 -13.32
CA VAL A 209 18.18 15.17 -14.73
C VAL A 209 19.41 16.06 -14.96
N ASN A 210 19.70 16.95 -14.01
CA ASN A 210 20.88 17.82 -14.06
C ASN A 210 22.17 17.12 -13.61
N ARG A 211 22.11 15.81 -13.30
CA ARG A 211 23.24 14.99 -12.82
C ARG A 211 23.88 15.50 -11.52
N ASN A 212 23.13 16.27 -10.74
CA ASN A 212 23.54 16.87 -9.49
C ASN A 212 23.16 15.99 -8.30
N LEU A 213 23.81 14.83 -8.18
CA LEU A 213 23.58 13.93 -7.04
C LEU A 213 24.33 14.43 -5.80
N THR A 214 23.73 15.38 -5.09
CA THR A 214 24.31 15.98 -3.88
C THR A 214 23.91 15.22 -2.61
N GLN A 215 24.59 15.51 -1.50
CA GLN A 215 24.19 15.00 -0.19
C GLN A 215 22.80 15.51 0.23
N GLU A 216 22.39 16.69 -0.27
CA GLU A 216 21.06 17.23 -0.06
C GLU A 216 20.00 16.39 -0.78
N SER A 217 20.22 16.03 -2.04
CA SER A 217 19.31 15.17 -2.82
C SER A 217 19.07 13.82 -2.13
N ILE A 218 20.12 13.25 -1.52
CA ILE A 218 20.03 11.99 -0.76
C ILE A 218 19.27 12.16 0.56
N ARG A 219 19.54 13.24 1.31
CA ARG A 219 18.77 13.55 2.52
C ARG A 219 17.30 13.77 2.19
N ARG A 220 17.01 14.48 1.10
CA ARG A 220 15.64 14.71 0.59
C ARG A 220 14.98 13.37 0.24
N GLN A 221 15.71 12.45 -0.39
CA GLN A 221 15.22 11.10 -0.69
C GLN A 221 14.89 10.29 0.57
N GLN A 222 15.69 10.41 1.63
CA GLN A 222 15.44 9.78 2.92
C GLN A 222 14.21 10.38 3.62
N ASP A 223 14.07 11.71 3.61
CA ASP A 223 12.90 12.42 4.17
C ASP A 223 11.61 12.03 3.45
N ILE A 224 11.65 11.96 2.11
CA ILE A 224 10.57 11.44 1.27
C ILE A 224 10.14 10.04 1.72
N MET A 225 11.09 9.14 1.97
CA MET A 225 10.79 7.77 2.42
C MET A 225 10.15 7.74 3.80
N THR A 226 10.66 8.53 4.75
CA THR A 226 10.10 8.63 6.11
C THR A 226 8.67 9.15 6.08
N ARG A 227 8.40 10.21 5.32
CA ARG A 227 7.05 10.76 5.20
C ARG A 227 6.09 9.83 4.46
N LEU A 228 6.59 9.05 3.50
CA LEU A 228 5.80 8.00 2.82
C LEU A 228 5.37 6.92 3.80
N LEU A 229 6.28 6.49 4.69
CA LEU A 229 5.97 5.51 5.75
C LEU A 229 4.91 6.03 6.72
N GLU A 230 5.02 7.30 7.13
CA GLU A 230 4.03 7.96 7.98
C GLU A 230 2.66 8.04 7.29
N ALA A 231 2.64 8.45 6.02
CA ALA A 231 1.41 8.54 5.23
C ALA A 231 0.75 7.16 5.03
N GLU A 232 1.52 6.10 4.77
CA GLU A 232 0.98 4.73 4.70
C GLU A 232 0.39 4.26 6.03
N LYS A 233 1.06 4.58 7.14
CA LYS A 233 0.55 4.26 8.48
C LYS A 233 -0.77 4.99 8.74
N ALA A 234 -0.86 6.27 8.42
CA ALA A 234 -2.08 7.06 8.56
C ALA A 234 -3.23 6.50 7.71
N GLU A 235 -2.97 6.10 6.46
CA GLU A 235 -4.00 5.47 5.62
C GLU A 235 -4.46 4.12 6.19
N ARG A 236 -3.55 3.31 6.76
CA ARG A 236 -3.93 2.07 7.46
C ARG A 236 -4.79 2.33 8.70
N GLU A 237 -4.43 3.33 9.49
CA GLU A 237 -5.21 3.70 10.68
C GLU A 237 -6.62 4.16 10.29
N ARG A 238 -6.77 4.95 9.21
CA ARG A 238 -8.07 5.36 8.67
C ARG A 238 -8.91 4.20 8.13
N GLU A 239 -8.27 3.21 7.49
CA GLU A 239 -8.96 1.99 7.06
C GLU A 239 -9.49 1.18 8.24
N LEU A 240 -8.81 1.21 9.39
CA LEU A 240 -9.26 0.56 10.63
C LEU A 240 -10.36 1.35 11.33
N ASP A 241 -10.28 2.68 11.37
CA ASP A 241 -11.26 3.57 12.02
C ASP A 241 -12.65 3.51 11.35
N ASN A 242 -12.70 3.29 10.03
CA ASN A 242 -13.96 3.07 9.32
C ASN A 242 -14.66 1.75 9.68
N LYS A 243 -14.04 0.87 10.48
CA LYS A 243 -14.73 -0.30 11.02
C LYS A 243 -15.67 0.18 12.11
N ARG A 244 -16.98 0.05 11.84
CA ARG A 244 -18.05 0.34 12.81
C ARG A 244 -17.77 -0.37 14.14
N GLU A 245 -17.39 0.40 15.15
CA GLU A 245 -17.36 -0.10 16.52
C GLU A 245 -18.80 -0.19 17.04
N SER A 246 -19.22 -1.37 17.48
CA SER A 246 -20.46 -1.54 18.22
C SER A 246 -20.14 -1.59 19.70
N THR A 247 -20.66 -0.63 20.46
CA THR A 247 -20.75 -0.81 21.92
C THR A 247 -21.82 -1.87 22.19
N PRO A 248 -21.49 -2.99 22.87
CA PRO A 248 -22.52 -3.92 23.31
C PRO A 248 -23.48 -3.18 24.26
N GLY A 249 -24.78 -3.48 24.15
CA GLY A 249 -25.77 -2.93 25.07
C GLY A 249 -25.38 -3.29 26.51
N GLN A 250 -25.29 -2.28 27.38
CA GLN A 250 -25.11 -2.55 28.80
C GLN A 250 -26.39 -3.17 29.34
N ASP A 251 -26.28 -4.34 29.96
CA ASP A 251 -27.37 -4.92 30.72
C ASP A 251 -27.59 -4.02 31.94
N ARG A 252 -28.68 -3.24 31.90
CA ARG A 252 -29.11 -2.44 33.04
C ARG A 252 -30.05 -3.31 33.84
N ASP A 253 -29.69 -3.57 35.10
CA ASP A 253 -30.61 -4.19 36.03
C ASP A 253 -31.92 -3.40 36.05
N HIS A 254 -33.04 -4.09 35.87
CA HIS A 254 -34.35 -3.47 35.98
C HIS A 254 -34.52 -3.01 37.43
N PRO A 255 -34.72 -1.71 37.69
CA PRO A 255 -34.91 -1.25 39.06
C PRO A 255 -36.14 -1.92 39.65
N ASP A 256 -35.97 -2.57 40.80
CA ASP A 256 -37.06 -3.20 41.54
C ASP A 256 -38.15 -2.15 41.84
N PRO A 257 -39.36 -2.28 41.28
CA PRO A 257 -40.46 -1.34 41.52
C PRO A 257 -40.77 -1.17 43.01
N ALA A 258 -40.56 -2.22 43.82
CA ALA A 258 -40.82 -2.16 45.26
C ALA A 258 -39.94 -1.13 45.96
N ARG A 259 -38.69 -0.93 45.52
CA ARG A 259 -37.80 0.09 46.10
C ARG A 259 -38.32 1.51 45.89
N PHE A 260 -38.90 1.79 44.73
CA PHE A 260 -39.50 3.10 44.44
C PHE A 260 -40.72 3.37 45.34
N PHE A 261 -41.60 2.38 45.48
CA PHE A 261 -42.79 2.51 46.33
C PHE A 261 -42.44 2.62 47.81
N ASN A 262 -41.46 1.87 48.30
CA ASN A 262 -40.97 1.96 49.67
C ASN A 262 -40.39 3.35 49.96
N TYR A 263 -39.53 3.86 49.07
CA TYR A 263 -38.96 5.22 49.20
C TYR A 263 -40.03 6.32 49.27
N GLN A 264 -41.05 6.25 48.40
CA GLN A 264 -42.16 7.20 48.42
C GLN A 264 -42.97 7.11 49.72
N ARG A 265 -43.17 5.89 50.24
CA ARG A 265 -43.88 5.67 51.51
C ARG A 265 -43.10 6.24 52.69
N ASP A 266 -41.80 6.00 52.74
CA ASP A 266 -40.92 6.51 53.81
C ASP A 266 -40.86 8.05 53.78
N LYS A 267 -40.73 8.65 52.59
CA LYS A 267 -40.76 10.11 52.42
C LYS A 267 -42.08 10.75 52.88
N MET A 268 -43.21 10.10 52.59
CA MET A 268 -44.52 10.56 53.07
C MET A 268 -44.64 10.46 54.59
N ARG A 269 -44.12 9.39 55.19
CA ARG A 269 -44.08 9.20 56.65
C ARG A 269 -43.21 10.25 57.34
N GLU A 270 -42.03 10.53 56.82
CA GLU A 270 -41.16 11.61 57.33
C GLU A 270 -41.86 12.97 57.26
N ALA A 271 -42.56 13.25 56.17
CA ALA A 271 -43.33 14.49 56.02
C ALA A 271 -44.52 14.57 56.99
N GLU A 272 -45.21 13.46 57.25
CA GLU A 272 -46.28 13.40 58.26
C GLU A 272 -45.72 13.62 59.67
N LEU A 273 -44.62 12.96 60.03
CA LEU A 273 -43.96 13.15 61.33
C LEU A 273 -43.60 14.61 61.59
N LEU A 274 -43.02 15.29 60.58
CA LEU A 274 -42.69 16.72 60.64
C LEU A 274 -43.93 17.62 60.75
N ARG A 275 -45.08 17.20 60.23
CA ARG A 275 -46.35 17.95 60.36
C ARG A 275 -47.03 17.72 61.70
N THR A 276 -46.89 16.52 62.28
CA THR A 276 -47.58 16.14 63.53
C THR A 276 -46.81 16.47 64.80
N VAL A 277 -45.48 16.65 64.72
CA VAL A 277 -44.66 16.98 65.90
C VAL A 277 -44.50 18.50 66.01
N PRO A 278 -45.21 19.17 66.94
CA PRO A 278 -45.03 20.61 67.15
C PRO A 278 -43.61 20.91 67.68
N PRO A 279 -42.97 22.01 67.22
CA PRO A 279 -41.57 22.33 67.48
C PRO A 279 -41.20 22.63 68.95
N GLY A 280 -42.17 22.57 69.89
CA GLY A 280 -41.99 22.83 71.32
C GLY A 280 -42.15 21.61 72.23
N LEU A 281 -42.19 20.39 71.69
CA LEU A 281 -42.44 19.18 72.48
C LEU A 281 -41.27 18.90 73.46
N LYS A 282 -41.55 18.74 74.77
CA LYS A 282 -40.52 18.38 75.76
C LYS A 282 -39.95 16.98 75.45
N PRO A 283 -38.65 16.70 75.73
CA PRO A 283 -37.99 15.43 75.35
C PRO A 283 -38.74 14.17 75.78
N TYR A 284 -39.39 14.19 76.95
CA TYR A 284 -40.20 13.08 77.45
C TYR A 284 -41.37 12.71 76.52
N TYR A 285 -42.11 13.72 76.03
CA TYR A 285 -43.25 13.48 75.15
C TYR A 285 -42.81 13.14 73.72
N LYS A 286 -41.62 13.61 73.30
CA LYS A 286 -41.04 13.24 72.01
C LYS A 286 -40.75 11.74 71.96
N ALA A 287 -40.08 11.21 73.00
CA ALA A 287 -39.81 9.78 73.11
C ALA A 287 -41.09 8.91 73.12
N ARG A 288 -42.18 9.39 73.75
CA ARG A 288 -43.48 8.71 73.75
C ARG A 288 -44.14 8.69 72.37
N VAL A 289 -44.04 9.78 71.62
CA VAL A 289 -44.59 9.90 70.27
C VAL A 289 -43.79 9.03 69.29
N ASP A 290 -42.46 9.09 69.37
CA ASP A 290 -41.56 8.23 68.58
C ASP A 290 -41.89 6.74 68.83
N GLN A 291 -42.03 6.36 70.11
CA GLN A 291 -42.39 5.00 70.50
C GLN A 291 -43.79 4.57 69.99
N TYR A 292 -44.75 5.48 69.91
CA TYR A 292 -46.08 5.19 69.37
C TYR A 292 -46.04 4.97 67.86
N PHE A 293 -45.29 5.78 67.11
CA PHE A 293 -45.14 5.58 65.68
C PHE A 293 -44.31 4.33 65.34
N ASP A 294 -43.29 3.99 66.14
CA ASP A 294 -42.50 2.76 65.99
C ASP A 294 -43.35 1.48 66.16
N THR A 295 -44.45 1.53 66.93
CA THR A 295 -45.34 0.36 67.12
C THR A 295 -46.18 0.00 65.90
N PHE A 296 -46.40 0.94 64.97
CA PHE A 296 -47.10 0.66 63.70
C PHE A 296 -46.14 0.15 62.62
N ASP A 297 -44.83 0.11 62.89
CA ASP A 297 -43.78 -0.16 61.92
C ASP A 297 -43.13 -1.55 62.05
N ARG A 298 -43.67 -2.45 62.88
CA ARG A 298 -43.28 -3.87 62.84
C ARG A 298 -44.21 -4.63 61.88
N PRO A 299 -43.68 -5.26 60.81
CA PRO A 299 -44.48 -6.13 59.94
C PRO A 299 -45.02 -7.34 60.70
#